data_AF-A0A382QBU0-F1
#
_entry.id   AF-A0A382QBU0-F1
#
_cell.length_a   1.000
_cell.length_b   1.000
_cell.length_c   1.000
_cell.angle_alpha   90.00
_cell.angle_beta   90.00
_cell.angle_gamma   90.00
#
_symmetry.space_group_name_H-M   'P 1'
#
loop_
_entity.id
_entity.type
_entity.pdbx_description
1 polymer ?
#
loop_
_entity_poly.entity_id
_entity_poly.type
_entity_poly.pdbx_seq_one_letter_code
_entity_poly.pdbx_strand_id
1 'polypeptide(L)'
;MATKTKMAGIGIHFFANPARFLRFARKIFPWVTIVAVACIVAALVLGLAVVPGDYRQGDAYRIIFVHVPSSWMALMIYVIIALCSAAGFIWRHPLADLVAKSSAPIGACFT
;
A
#
# COMPACT_ATOMS: atom_id res chain seq x y z
N MET A 1 10.67 43.14 -23.02
CA MET A 1 11.11 41.72 -23.16
C MET A 1 10.58 40.96 -21.94
N ALA A 2 9.34 40.45 -22.01
CA ALA A 2 8.65 39.88 -20.87
C ALA A 2 9.02 38.41 -20.68
N THR A 3 9.77 38.10 -19.63
CA THR A 3 10.04 36.76 -19.13
C THR A 3 8.74 36.14 -18.64
N LYS A 4 8.16 35.23 -19.44
CA LYS A 4 7.01 34.41 -19.01
C LYS A 4 7.47 33.41 -17.95
N THR A 5 7.31 33.76 -16.68
CA THR A 5 7.38 32.82 -15.56
C THR A 5 6.20 31.85 -15.69
N LYS A 6 6.45 30.69 -16.29
CA LYS A 6 5.47 29.60 -16.36
C LYS A 6 5.26 29.11 -14.92
N MET A 7 4.22 29.61 -14.24
CA MET A 7 3.68 28.97 -13.04
C MET A 7 3.22 27.58 -13.47
N ALA A 8 4.09 26.59 -13.31
CA ALA A 8 3.75 25.19 -13.51
C ALA A 8 2.70 24.84 -12.46
N GLY A 9 1.44 24.84 -12.88
CA GLY A 9 0.35 24.36 -12.04
C GLY A 9 0.70 22.96 -11.54
N ILE A 10 0.66 22.80 -10.22
CA ILE A 10 0.73 21.49 -9.55
C ILE A 10 -0.62 20.81 -9.84
N GLY A 11 -0.82 20.42 -11.09
CA GLY A 11 -1.96 19.63 -11.52
C GLY A 11 -1.61 18.15 -11.43
N ILE A 12 -2.60 17.31 -11.11
CA ILE A 12 -2.53 15.83 -11.15
C ILE A 12 -1.94 15.29 -12.47
N HIS A 13 -2.04 16.06 -13.57
CA HIS A 13 -1.38 15.79 -14.86
C HIS A 13 0.16 15.77 -14.80
N PHE A 14 0.80 16.43 -13.82
CA PHE A 14 2.25 16.47 -13.68
C PHE A 14 2.86 15.10 -13.31
N PHE A 15 2.08 14.25 -12.61
CA PHE A 15 2.47 12.90 -12.21
C PHE A 15 2.11 11.82 -13.23
N ALA A 16 1.40 12.17 -14.31
CA ALA A 16 1.08 11.25 -15.40
C ALA A 16 2.34 10.76 -16.15
N ASN A 17 3.48 11.45 -16.00
CA ASN A 17 4.76 10.96 -16.52
C ASN A 17 5.35 9.88 -15.59
N PRO A 18 5.44 8.61 -16.04
CA PRO A 18 5.88 7.49 -15.21
C PRO A 18 7.31 7.66 -14.68
N ALA A 19 8.22 8.23 -15.48
CA ALA A 19 9.61 8.45 -15.04
C ALA A 19 9.69 9.45 -13.87
N ARG A 20 8.80 10.45 -13.85
CA ARG A 20 8.78 11.46 -12.80
C ARG A 20 8.15 10.93 -11.52
N PHE A 21 7.05 10.18 -11.66
CA PHE A 21 6.40 9.51 -10.53
C PHE A 21 7.36 8.53 -9.84
N LEU A 22 8.06 7.68 -10.61
CA LEU A 22 9.01 6.70 -10.06
C LEU A 22 10.20 7.36 -9.33
N ARG A 23 10.71 8.51 -9.81
CA ARG A 23 11.77 9.25 -9.10
C ARG A 23 11.30 9.77 -7.75
N PHE A 24 10.08 10.27 -7.69
CA PHE A 24 9.46 10.73 -6.43
C PHE A 24 9.20 9.55 -5.49
N ALA A 25 8.57 8.49 -5.99
CA ALA A 25 8.29 7.27 -5.22
C ALA A 25 9.56 6.68 -4.60
N ARG A 26 10.67 6.61 -5.35
CA ARG A 26 11.95 6.09 -4.86
C ARG A 26 12.51 6.89 -3.66
N LYS A 27 12.29 8.20 -3.62
CA LYS A 27 12.74 9.05 -2.50
C LYS A 27 11.94 8.81 -1.22
N ILE A 28 10.65 8.53 -1.36
CA ILE A 28 9.71 8.34 -0.25
C ILE A 28 9.70 6.89 0.24
N PHE A 29 9.98 5.93 -0.65
CA PHE A 29 9.99 4.50 -0.36
C PHE A 29 10.69 4.12 0.95
N PRO A 30 11.96 4.53 1.22
CA PRO A 30 12.62 4.11 2.46
C PRO A 30 11.92 4.61 3.72
N TRP A 31 11.38 5.82 3.72
CA TRP A 31 10.64 6.38 4.85
C TRP A 31 9.35 5.62 5.11
N VAL A 32 8.60 5.30 4.05
CA VAL A 32 7.37 4.51 4.15
C VAL A 32 7.67 3.09 4.64
N THR A 33 8.76 2.48 4.17
CA THR A 33 9.18 1.15 4.65
C THR A 33 9.52 1.17 6.14
N ILE A 34 10.25 2.18 6.61
CA ILE A 34 10.60 2.30 8.04
C ILE A 34 9.33 2.43 8.89
N VAL A 35 8.40 3.29 8.50
CA VAL A 35 7.13 3.46 9.21
C VAL A 35 6.31 2.18 9.19
N ALA A 36 6.22 1.49 8.05
CA ALA A 36 5.49 0.24 7.93
C ALA A 36 6.06 -0.85 8.85
N VAL A 37 7.38 -1.03 8.86
CA VAL A 37 8.05 -2.00 9.74
C VAL A 37 7.83 -1.65 11.21
N ALA A 38 7.97 -0.37 11.58
CA ALA A 38 7.72 0.09 12.95
C ALA A 38 6.28 -0.20 13.39
N CYS A 39 5.29 0.08 12.54
CA CYS A 39 3.89 -0.22 12.82
C CYS A 39 3.63 -1.73 12.96
N ILE A 40 4.22 -2.57 12.10
CA ILE A 40 4.06 -4.03 12.18
C ILE A 40 4.64 -4.56 13.49
N VAL A 41 5.86 -4.14 13.85
CA VAL A 41 6.50 -4.56 15.11
C VAL A 41 5.69 -4.10 16.32
N ALA A 42 5.25 -2.84 16.33
CA ALA A 42 4.42 -2.32 17.41
C ALA A 42 3.10 -3.09 17.55
N ALA A 43 2.40 -3.35 16.43
CA ALA A 43 1.16 -4.11 16.43
C ALA A 43 1.34 -5.55 16.93
N LEU A 44 2.43 -6.22 16.53
CA LEU A 44 2.76 -7.57 16.99
C LEU A 44 3.03 -7.61 18.50
N VAL A 45 3.85 -6.69 19.00
CA VAL A 45 4.17 -6.62 20.44
C VAL A 45 2.92 -6.35 21.26
N LEU A 46 2.12 -5.35 20.86
CA LEU A 46 0.90 -5.00 21.57
C LEU A 46 -0.13 -6.15 21.54
N GLY A 47 -0.37 -6.72 20.36
CA GLY A 47 -1.39 -7.76 20.17
C GLY A 47 -1.06 -9.11 20.78
N LEU A 48 0.21 -9.55 20.74
CA LEU A 48 0.61 -10.87 21.22
C LEU A 48 1.16 -10.88 22.66
N ALA A 49 1.88 -9.83 23.07
CA ALA A 49 2.56 -9.83 24.37
C ALA A 49 1.80 -9.06 25.46
N VAL A 50 1.16 -7.94 25.12
CA VAL A 50 0.57 -7.01 26.11
C VAL A 50 -0.89 -7.34 26.43
N VAL A 51 -1.68 -7.73 25.44
CA VAL A 51 -3.12 -7.96 25.62
C VAL A 51 -3.37 -9.21 26.49
N PRO A 52 -4.15 -9.13 27.59
CA PRO A 52 -4.50 -10.31 28.39
C PRO A 52 -5.42 -11.26 27.62
N GLY A 53 -5.38 -12.55 27.95
CA GLY A 53 -6.25 -13.56 27.36
C GLY A 53 -7.73 -13.29 27.63
N ASP A 54 -8.58 -13.69 26.69
CA ASP A 54 -10.03 -13.52 26.82
C ASP A 54 -10.65 -14.61 27.72
N TYR A 55 -11.78 -14.32 28.36
CA TYR A 55 -12.40 -15.19 29.36
C TYR A 55 -12.77 -16.58 28.81
N ARG A 56 -13.17 -16.66 27.53
CA ARG A 56 -13.60 -17.91 26.89
C ARG A 56 -12.53 -18.56 26.02
N GLN A 57 -11.68 -17.76 25.39
CA GLN A 57 -10.71 -18.22 24.39
C GLN A 57 -9.27 -18.27 24.94
N GLY A 58 -9.05 -17.79 26.16
CA GLY A 58 -7.74 -17.70 26.79
C GLY A 58 -6.74 -16.97 25.91
N ASP A 59 -5.53 -17.51 25.80
CA ASP A 59 -4.45 -16.93 24.97
C ASP A 59 -4.69 -17.07 23.47
N ALA A 60 -5.56 -17.99 23.02
CA ALA A 60 -5.85 -18.18 21.60
C ALA A 60 -6.56 -16.96 20.98
N TYR A 61 -7.20 -16.12 21.80
CA TYR A 61 -7.73 -14.82 21.37
C TYR A 61 -6.66 -13.95 20.70
N ARG A 62 -5.40 -14.00 21.15
CA ARG A 62 -4.32 -13.15 20.63
C ARG A 62 -4.04 -13.35 19.14
N ILE A 63 -4.44 -14.48 18.56
CA ILE A 63 -4.25 -14.78 17.13
C ILE A 63 -5.06 -13.82 16.24
N ILE A 64 -6.19 -13.28 16.72
CA ILE A 64 -7.05 -12.40 15.91
C ILE A 64 -6.33 -11.12 15.48
N PHE A 65 -5.36 -10.64 16.28
CA PHE A 65 -4.59 -9.44 15.98
C PHE A 65 -3.65 -9.60 14.78
N VAL A 66 -3.38 -10.85 14.36
CA VAL A 66 -2.63 -11.15 13.13
C VAL A 66 -3.58 -11.59 12.02
N HIS A 67 -4.51 -12.48 12.33
CA HIS A 67 -5.38 -13.13 11.35
C HIS A 67 -6.40 -12.19 10.69
N VAL A 68 -7.09 -11.36 11.48
CA VAL A 68 -8.12 -10.44 10.96
C VAL A 68 -7.50 -9.40 10.01
N PRO A 69 -6.42 -8.69 10.38
CA PRO A 69 -5.80 -7.76 9.45
C PRO A 69 -5.14 -8.44 8.24
N SER A 70 -4.57 -9.65 8.38
CA SER A 70 -4.00 -10.38 7.23
C SER A 70 -5.07 -10.73 6.20
N SER A 71 -6.26 -11.13 6.66
CA SER A 71 -7.39 -11.46 5.79
C SER A 71 -7.92 -10.23 5.05
N TRP A 72 -7.99 -9.09 5.75
CA TRP A 72 -8.35 -7.82 5.11
C TRP A 72 -7.31 -7.39 4.07
N MET A 73 -6.02 -7.61 4.34
CA MET A 73 -4.95 -7.27 3.41
C MET A 73 -5.00 -8.09 2.13
N ALA A 74 -5.25 -9.40 2.24
CA ALA A 74 -5.46 -10.27 1.08
C ALA A 74 -6.59 -9.75 0.19
N LEU A 75 -7.76 -9.47 0.77
CA LEU A 75 -8.93 -8.97 0.05
C LEU A 75 -8.66 -7.61 -0.61
N MET A 76 -8.05 -6.69 0.13
CA MET A 76 -7.74 -5.35 -0.37
C MET A 76 -6.82 -5.40 -1.60
N ILE A 77 -5.82 -6.28 -1.60
CA ILE A 77 -4.90 -6.42 -2.73
C ILE A 77 -5.61 -6.96 -3.96
N TYR A 78 -6.52 -7.93 -3.82
CA TYR A 78 -7.33 -8.40 -4.94
C TYR A 78 -8.17 -7.28 -5.56
N VAL A 79 -8.81 -6.46 -4.73
CA VAL A 79 -9.58 -5.31 -5.21
C VAL A 79 -8.69 -4.29 -5.94
N ILE A 80 -7.50 -4.00 -5.39
CA ILE A 80 -6.54 -3.10 -6.04
C ILE A 80 -6.12 -3.63 -7.40
N ILE A 81 -5.77 -4.92 -7.51
CA ILE A 81 -5.41 -5.54 -8.80
C ILE A 81 -6.57 -5.41 -9.78
N ALA A 82 -7.80 -5.75 -9.37
CA ALA A 82 -8.97 -5.67 -10.23
C ALA A 82 -9.23 -4.24 -10.74
N LEU A 83 -9.19 -3.24 -9.85
CA LEU A 83 -9.38 -1.83 -10.20
C LEU A 83 -8.25 -1.29 -11.09
N CYS A 84 -7.00 -1.63 -10.79
CA CYS A 84 -5.85 -1.21 -11.58
C CYS A 84 -5.85 -1.86 -12.97
N SER A 85 -6.20 -3.15 -13.08
CA SER A 85 -6.35 -3.82 -14.37
C SER A 85 -7.50 -3.24 -15.18
N ALA A 86 -8.64 -2.93 -14.56
CA ALA A 86 -9.75 -2.25 -15.24
C ALA A 86 -9.33 -0.85 -15.72
N ALA A 87 -8.63 -0.08 -14.89
CA ALA A 87 -8.16 1.25 -15.25
C ALA A 87 -7.10 1.21 -16.38
N GLY A 88 -6.19 0.24 -16.34
CA GLY A 88 -5.22 -0.03 -17.40
C GLY A 88 -5.90 -0.40 -18.72
N PHE A 89 -6.95 -1.23 -18.66
CA PHE A 89 -7.71 -1.64 -19.85
C PHE A 89 -8.50 -0.48 -20.48
N ILE A 90 -9.22 0.32 -19.68
CA ILE A 90 -10.10 1.40 -20.17
C ILE A 90 -9.30 2.62 -20.63
N TRP A 91 -8.37 3.11 -19.80
CA TRP A 91 -7.64 4.37 -20.06
C TRP A 91 -6.24 4.16 -20.63
N ARG A 92 -5.77 2.90 -20.79
CA ARG A 92 -4.42 2.58 -21.25
C ARG A 92 -3.32 3.29 -20.45
N HIS A 93 -3.53 3.42 -19.14
CA HIS A 93 -2.63 4.15 -18.26
C HIS A 93 -1.45 3.26 -17.83
N PRO A 94 -0.20 3.56 -18.23
CA PRO A 94 0.93 2.64 -18.05
C PRO A 94 1.31 2.39 -16.58
N LEU A 95 0.97 3.33 -15.67
CA LEU A 95 1.20 3.12 -14.24
C LEU A 95 0.20 2.13 -13.63
N ALA A 96 -1.00 1.99 -14.18
CA ALA A 96 -2.02 1.09 -13.64
C ALA A 96 -1.59 -0.38 -13.78
N ASP A 97 -1.03 -0.74 -14.94
CA ASP A 97 -0.48 -2.09 -15.19
C ASP A 97 0.74 -2.40 -14.31
N LEU A 98 1.60 -1.40 -14.07
CA LEU A 98 2.75 -1.53 -13.17
C LEU A 98 2.32 -1.76 -11.71
N VAL A 99 1.25 -1.08 -11.25
CA VAL A 99 0.69 -1.29 -9.91
C VAL A 99 0.09 -2.69 -9.82
N ALA A 100 -0.76 -3.10 -10.76
CA ALA A 100 -1.35 -4.45 -10.76
C ALA A 100 -0.28 -5.55 -10.71
N LYS A 101 0.79 -5.42 -11.51
CA LYS A 101 1.89 -6.40 -11.55
C LYS A 101 2.71 -6.44 -10.27
N SER A 102 2.96 -5.28 -9.64
CA SER A 102 3.72 -5.21 -8.39
C SER A 102 2.90 -5.62 -7.16
N SER A 103 1.57 -5.49 -7.21
CA SER A 103 0.65 -5.93 -6.16
C SER A 103 0.43 -7.46 -6.13
N ALA A 104 0.51 -8.15 -7.27
CA ALA A 104 0.32 -9.61 -7.36
C ALA A 104 1.17 -10.45 -6.37
N PRO A 105 2.50 -10.28 -6.27
CA PRO A 105 3.30 -11.05 -5.31
C PRO A 105 2.95 -10.73 -3.86
N ILE A 106 2.54 -9.50 -3.57
CA ILE A 106 2.14 -9.10 -2.21
C ILE A 106 0.87 -9.85 -1.81
N GLY A 107 -0.12 -9.92 -2.71
CA GLY A 107 -1.35 -10.68 -2.47
C GLY A 107 -1.10 -12.17 -2.26
N ALA A 108 -0.16 -12.75 -3.03
CA ALA A 108 0.23 -14.15 -2.87
C ALA A 108 0.87 -14.46 -1.51
N CYS A 109 1.45 -13.48 -0.81
CA CYS A 109 1.98 -13.69 0.54
C CYS A 109 0.89 -13.78 1.62
N PHE A 110 -0.33 -13.29 1.35
CA PHE A 110 -1.42 -13.23 2.33
C PHE A 110 -2.52 -14.28 2.10
N THR A 111 -2.43 -15.07 1.02
CA THR A 111 -3.40 -16.14 0.69
C THR A 111 -2.81 -17.52 0.94
#